data_AF-A0A3C0U8N3-F1
#
_entry.id   AF-A0A3C0U8N3-F1
#
_cell.length_a   1.000
_cell.length_b   1.000
_cell.length_c   1.000
_cell.angle_alpha   90.00
_cell.angle_beta   90.00
_cell.angle_gamma   90.00
#
_symmetry.space_group_name_H-M   'P 1'
#
loop_
_entity.id
_entity.type
_entity.pdbx_description
1 polymer ?
#
loop_
_entity_poly.entity_id
_entity_poly.type
_entity_poly.pdbx_seq_one_letter_code
_entity_poly.pdbx_strand_id
1 'polypeptide(L)'
;MRKGARKTLGANAIPLVAIMTAVTTVLTMFVKIPTPTRGYLNLSDTMIFFSAYAFGPWVGGIIGGLGPALSDLISGYPQWAVFTFVIDGAQAVLAGSLIRTFKPVNIVVGSLVAGIWKVFGYFIAGGILSGFGPALGEIVGNS
;
A
#
# COMPACT_ATOMS: atom_id res chain seq x y z
N MET A 1 27.36 13.71 -5.61
CA MET A 1 27.11 13.43 -4.17
C MET A 1 25.82 14.13 -3.73
N ARG A 2 24.66 13.46 -3.69
CA ARG A 2 23.46 13.99 -3.03
C ARG A 2 23.35 13.30 -1.68
N LYS A 3 23.66 14.05 -0.61
CA LYS A 3 23.45 13.62 0.78
C LYS A 3 21.96 13.31 0.94
N GLY A 4 21.63 12.02 1.03
CA GLY A 4 20.29 11.57 1.37
C GLY A 4 20.01 12.04 2.79
N ALA A 5 19.28 13.14 2.92
CA ALA A 5 18.77 13.58 4.20
C ALA A 5 17.93 12.43 4.75
N ARG A 6 18.49 11.76 5.76
CA ARG A 6 17.72 10.94 6.68
C ARG A 6 16.75 11.91 7.34
N LYS A 7 15.58 12.13 6.75
CA LYS A 7 14.49 12.88 7.40
C LYS A 7 14.08 12.03 8.59
N THR A 8 14.68 12.33 9.73
CA THR A 8 14.21 11.89 11.04
C THR A 8 12.71 12.22 11.11
N LEU A 9 11.89 11.30 11.63
CA LEU A 9 10.48 11.54 11.94
C LEU A 9 10.42 12.65 13.01
N GLY A 10 10.52 13.91 12.59
CA GLY A 10 10.39 15.07 13.48
C GLY A 10 8.92 15.35 13.77
N ALA A 11 8.63 16.15 14.80
CA ALA A 11 7.26 16.50 15.19
C ALA A 11 6.42 17.07 14.03
N ASN A 12 7.07 17.78 13.10
CA ASN A 12 6.42 18.37 11.92
C ASN A 12 5.92 17.33 10.89
N ALA A 13 6.39 16.08 10.97
CA ALA A 13 5.89 14.99 10.12
C ALA A 13 4.56 14.42 10.63
N ILE A 14 4.21 14.64 11.90
CA ILE A 14 2.99 14.08 12.51
C ILE A 14 1.72 14.61 11.82
N PRO A 15 1.52 15.93 11.63
CA PRO A 15 0.32 16.44 10.96
C PRO A 15 0.24 15.96 9.50
N LEU A 16 1.38 15.88 8.82
CA LEU A 16 1.46 15.37 7.45
C LEU A 16 1.00 13.92 7.37
N VAL A 17 1.54 13.05 8.23
CA VAL A 17 1.14 11.64 8.28
C VAL A 17 -0.35 11.50 8.60
N ALA A 18 -0.86 12.27 9.56
CA ALA A 18 -2.27 12.23 9.94
C ALA A 18 -3.19 12.62 8.77
N ILE A 19 -2.92 13.77 8.12
CA ILE A 19 -3.72 14.26 6.99
C ILE A 19 -3.63 13.27 5.82
N MET A 20 -2.43 12.83 5.47
CA MET A 20 -2.24 11.89 4.36
C MET A 20 -2.89 10.54 4.62
N THR A 21 -2.84 10.04 5.85
CA THR A 21 -3.52 8.80 6.25
C THR A 21 -5.04 8.96 6.11
N ALA A 22 -5.60 10.09 6.56
CA ALA A 22 -7.04 10.37 6.41
C ALA A 22 -7.45 10.42 4.93
N VAL A 23 -6.67 11.11 4.09
CA VAL A 23 -6.92 11.17 2.64
C VAL A 23 -6.84 9.78 2.01
N THR A 24 -5.80 9.00 2.31
CA THR A 24 -5.66 7.63 1.81
C THR A 24 -6.83 6.76 2.24
N THR A 25 -7.29 6.88 3.49
CA THR A 25 -8.46 6.14 4.01
C THR A 25 -9.71 6.45 3.19
N VAL A 26 -10.05 7.74 3.03
CA VAL A 26 -11.23 8.17 2.27
C VAL A 26 -11.15 7.70 0.82
N LEU A 27 -10.01 7.85 0.15
CA LEU A 27 -9.83 7.40 -1.23
C LEU A 27 -9.95 5.87 -1.35
N THR A 28 -9.44 5.12 -0.38
CA THR A 28 -9.55 3.65 -0.34
C THR A 28 -11.00 3.19 -0.19
N MET A 29 -11.80 3.91 0.60
CA MET A 29 -13.20 3.56 0.85
C MET A 29 -14.10 3.85 -0.34
N PHE A 30 -13.96 5.05 -0.94
CA PHE A 30 -14.96 5.58 -1.87
C PHE A 30 -14.57 5.48 -3.34
N VAL A 31 -13.28 5.42 -3.69
CA VAL A 31 -12.83 5.42 -5.08
C VAL A 31 -12.47 4.00 -5.51
N LYS A 32 -13.49 3.26 -5.94
CA LYS A 32 -13.37 1.91 -6.48
C LYS A 32 -13.71 1.93 -7.96
N ILE A 33 -12.71 1.77 -8.81
CA ILE A 33 -12.92 1.76 -10.27
C ILE A 33 -13.17 0.30 -10.69
N PRO A 34 -14.36 -0.05 -11.21
CA PRO A 34 -14.64 -1.42 -11.62
C PRO A 34 -13.72 -1.82 -12.78
N THR A 35 -13.14 -3.02 -12.70
CA THR A 35 -12.33 -3.60 -13.77
C THR A 35 -13.15 -4.56 -14.63
N PRO A 36 -12.73 -4.80 -15.88
CA PRO A 36 -13.39 -5.78 -16.77
C PRO A 36 -13.46 -7.19 -16.19
N THR A 37 -12.59 -7.53 -15.23
CA THR A 37 -12.44 -8.88 -14.64
C THR A 37 -13.20 -9.09 -13.32
N ARG A 38 -14.32 -8.37 -13.10
CA ARG A 38 -15.12 -8.41 -11.85
C ARG A 38 -14.36 -7.98 -10.57
N GLY A 39 -13.12 -7.51 -10.69
CA GLY A 39 -12.37 -6.86 -9.60
C GLY A 39 -12.61 -5.35 -9.55
N TYR A 40 -12.02 -4.69 -8.56
CA TYR A 40 -11.99 -3.22 -8.47
C TYR A 40 -10.54 -2.77 -8.38
N LEU A 41 -10.15 -1.78 -9.19
CA LEU A 41 -8.95 -1.01 -8.93
C LEU A 41 -9.24 -0.09 -7.75
N ASN A 42 -8.53 -0.34 -6.66
CA ASN A 42 -8.57 0.49 -5.48
C ASN A 42 -7.57 1.64 -5.66
N LEU A 43 -8.01 2.87 -5.43
CA LEU A 43 -7.11 4.03 -5.48
C LEU A 43 -6.07 4.04 -4.35
N SER A 44 -6.17 3.11 -3.39
CA SER A 44 -5.18 2.87 -2.35
C SER A 44 -3.79 2.65 -2.91
N ASP A 45 -3.61 1.83 -3.95
CA ASP A 45 -2.29 1.55 -4.54
C ASP A 45 -1.64 2.81 -5.08
N THR A 46 -2.41 3.67 -5.75
CA THR A 46 -1.94 4.97 -6.21
C THR A 46 -1.41 5.81 -5.04
N MET A 47 -2.12 5.82 -3.91
CA MET A 47 -1.72 6.57 -2.72
C MET A 47 -0.52 5.94 -1.99
N ILE A 48 -0.40 4.61 -1.99
CA ILE A 48 0.75 3.88 -1.45
C ILE A 48 2.01 4.26 -2.23
N PHE A 49 1.98 4.17 -3.56
CA PHE A 49 3.11 4.57 -4.41
C PHE A 49 3.39 6.07 -4.30
N PHE A 50 2.36 6.92 -4.35
CA PHE A 50 2.51 8.37 -4.21
C PHE A 50 3.19 8.74 -2.89
N SER A 51 2.70 8.23 -1.76
CA SER A 51 3.23 8.55 -0.43
C SER A 51 4.66 8.03 -0.25
N ALA A 52 4.98 6.85 -0.80
CA ALA A 52 6.33 6.30 -0.82
C ALA A 52 7.33 7.19 -1.58
N TYR A 53 6.93 7.74 -2.72
CA TYR A 53 7.79 8.62 -3.51
C TYR A 53 7.87 10.05 -2.97
N ALA A 54 6.75 10.60 -2.53
CA ALA A 54 6.65 11.98 -2.06
C ALA A 54 7.34 12.18 -0.71
N PHE A 55 7.21 11.20 0.20
CA PHE A 55 7.64 11.35 1.59
C PHE A 55 8.74 10.37 2.00
N GLY A 56 9.12 9.45 1.11
CA GLY A 56 10.14 8.43 1.34
C GLY A 56 9.58 7.15 1.96
N PRO A 57 10.41 6.10 2.06
CA PRO A 57 9.94 4.74 2.36
C PRO A 57 9.25 4.62 3.73
N TRP A 58 9.77 5.27 4.77
CA TRP A 58 9.22 5.12 6.13
C TRP A 58 7.93 5.91 6.34
N VAL A 59 7.90 7.19 5.91
CA VAL A 59 6.70 8.03 6.03
C VAL A 59 5.61 7.50 5.09
N GLY A 60 5.98 7.14 3.86
CA GLY A 60 5.09 6.48 2.91
C GLY A 60 4.59 5.14 3.42
N GLY A 61 5.43 4.33 4.07
CA GLY A 61 5.03 3.07 4.69
C GLY A 61 3.96 3.24 5.77
N ILE A 62 4.10 4.26 6.62
CA ILE A 62 3.10 4.55 7.65
C ILE A 62 1.78 4.99 7.01
N ILE A 63 1.82 5.92 6.05
CA ILE A 63 0.62 6.42 5.34
C ILE A 63 -0.06 5.30 4.55
N GLY A 64 0.74 4.54 3.80
CA GLY A 64 0.32 3.45 2.92
C GLY A 64 -0.17 2.22 3.68
N GLY A 65 0.30 1.97 4.90
CA GLY A 65 -0.24 0.92 5.77
C GLY A 65 -1.47 1.37 6.56
N LEU A 66 -1.40 2.53 7.23
CA LEU A 66 -2.50 2.98 8.10
C LEU A 66 -3.75 3.36 7.31
N GLY A 67 -3.63 4.02 6.17
CA GLY A 67 -4.79 4.48 5.41
C GLY A 67 -5.71 3.32 5.00
N PRO A 68 -5.19 2.31 4.28
CA PRO A 68 -5.96 1.14 3.89
C PRO A 68 -6.43 0.30 5.09
N ALA A 69 -5.59 0.13 6.13
CA ALA A 69 -6.00 -0.60 7.32
C ALA A 69 -7.16 0.06 8.08
N LEU A 70 -7.17 1.39 8.16
CA LEU A 70 -8.31 2.15 8.71
C LEU A 70 -9.54 2.00 7.83
N SER A 71 -9.38 1.97 6.51
CA SER A 71 -10.49 1.72 5.58
C SER A 71 -11.13 0.35 5.84
N ASP A 72 -10.32 -0.69 6.10
CA ASP A 72 -10.84 -2.03 6.44
C ASP A 72 -11.59 -2.04 7.77
N LEU A 73 -11.05 -1.38 8.80
CA LEU A 73 -11.72 -1.23 10.10
C LEU A 73 -13.08 -0.54 9.95
N ILE A 74 -13.13 0.58 9.22
CA ILE A 74 -14.35 1.38 9.06
C ILE A 74 -15.36 0.69 8.14
N SER A 75 -14.89 -0.05 7.13
CA SER A 75 -15.75 -0.74 6.16
C SER A 75 -16.30 -2.07 6.65
N GLY A 76 -16.01 -2.49 7.89
CA GLY A 76 -16.55 -3.70 8.51
C GLY A 76 -15.72 -4.97 8.32
N TYR A 77 -14.45 -4.84 7.91
CA TYR A 77 -13.52 -5.96 7.72
C TYR A 77 -12.30 -5.88 8.67
N PRO A 78 -12.50 -5.75 9.99
CA PRO A 78 -11.40 -5.46 10.92
C PRO A 78 -10.33 -6.55 10.99
N GLN A 79 -10.68 -7.80 10.68
CA GLN A 79 -9.74 -8.91 10.60
C GLN A 79 -8.67 -8.71 9.51
N TRP A 80 -8.99 -7.96 8.44
CA TRP A 80 -8.06 -7.65 7.36
C TRP A 80 -7.10 -6.51 7.73
N ALA A 81 -7.51 -5.62 8.63
CA ALA A 81 -6.77 -4.40 8.93
C ALA A 81 -5.31 -4.63 9.34
N VAL A 82 -5.03 -5.63 10.16
CA VAL A 82 -3.66 -5.96 10.58
C VAL A 82 -2.80 -6.46 9.41
N PHE A 83 -3.39 -7.28 8.52
CA PHE A 83 -2.71 -7.80 7.35
C PHE A 83 -2.48 -6.68 6.34
N THR A 84 -3.52 -5.91 6.03
CA THR A 84 -3.44 -4.74 5.14
C THR A 84 -2.38 -3.75 5.62
N PHE A 85 -2.33 -3.44 6.92
CA PHE A 85 -1.30 -2.55 7.49
C PHE A 85 0.12 -3.04 7.17
N VAL A 86 0.38 -4.34 7.36
CA VAL A 86 1.69 -4.94 7.10
C VAL A 86 1.99 -5.02 5.61
N ILE A 87 1.03 -5.48 4.81
CA ILE A 87 1.22 -5.74 3.38
C ILE A 87 1.40 -4.41 2.64
N ASP A 88 0.44 -3.49 2.75
CA ASP A 88 0.46 -2.21 2.04
C ASP A 88 1.54 -1.26 2.60
N GLY A 89 1.78 -1.31 3.92
CA GLY A 89 2.88 -0.57 4.54
C GLY A 89 4.24 -1.04 4.03
N ALA A 90 4.48 -2.35 3.96
CA ALA A 90 5.70 -2.90 3.40
C ALA A 90 5.81 -2.65 1.88
N GLN A 91 4.69 -2.68 1.14
CA GLN A 91 4.65 -2.32 -0.28
C GLN A 91 5.15 -0.88 -0.50
N ALA A 92 4.69 0.09 0.30
CA ALA A 92 5.18 1.47 0.24
C ALA A 92 6.66 1.57 0.60
N VAL A 93 7.13 0.86 1.64
CA VAL A 93 8.55 0.84 2.01
C VAL A 93 9.41 0.28 0.87
N LEU A 94 8.98 -0.81 0.24
CA LEU A 94 9.67 -1.42 -0.91
C LEU A 94 9.71 -0.47 -2.10
N ALA A 95 8.57 0.10 -2.50
CA ALA A 95 8.48 1.04 -3.60
C ALA A 95 9.37 2.28 -3.38
N GLY A 96 9.27 2.90 -2.20
CA GLY A 96 10.06 4.09 -1.86
C GLY A 96 11.55 3.80 -1.68
N SER A 97 11.92 2.54 -1.38
CA SER A 97 13.32 2.13 -1.23
C SER A 97 13.98 1.76 -2.55
N LEU A 98 13.24 1.11 -3.46
CA LEU A 98 13.73 0.60 -4.75
C LEU A 98 13.70 1.68 -5.84
N ILE A 99 12.69 2.53 -5.85
CA ILE A 99 12.47 3.53 -6.91
C ILE A 99 13.01 4.89 -6.41
N ARG A 100 14.33 4.93 -6.22
CA ARG A 100 15.03 6.17 -5.79
C ARG A 100 15.28 7.14 -6.93
N THR A 101 15.14 6.68 -8.16
CA THR A 101 15.33 7.49 -9.37
C THR A 101 14.29 7.05 -10.37
N PHE A 102 13.57 8.01 -10.95
CA PHE A 102 12.52 7.80 -11.95
C PHE A 102 13.07 7.39 -13.33
N LYS A 103 14.02 6.46 -13.35
CA LYS A 103 14.42 5.76 -14.57
C LYS A 103 13.36 4.71 -14.87
N PRO A 104 12.94 4.53 -16.15
CA PRO A 104 11.92 3.56 -16.52
C PRO A 104 12.20 2.15 -15.95
N VAL A 105 13.45 1.70 -16.03
CA VAL A 105 13.87 0.39 -15.48
C VAL A 105 13.66 0.28 -13.97
N ASN A 106 13.95 1.33 -13.20
CA ASN A 106 13.77 1.30 -11.76
C ASN A 106 12.30 1.28 -11.39
N ILE A 107 11.47 2.07 -12.09
CA ILE A 107 10.03 2.11 -11.90
C ILE A 107 9.44 0.72 -12.18
N VAL A 108 9.77 0.13 -13.33
CA VAL A 108 9.27 -1.20 -13.71
C VAL A 108 9.69 -2.26 -12.69
N VAL A 109 10.99 -2.35 -12.37
CA VAL A 109 11.49 -3.37 -11.43
C VAL A 109 10.92 -3.15 -10.03
N GLY A 110 10.91 -1.92 -9.54
CA GLY A 110 10.39 -1.61 -8.19
C GLY A 110 8.89 -1.85 -8.07
N SER A 111 8.10 -1.50 -9.10
CA SER A 111 6.67 -1.77 -9.14
C SER A 111 6.37 -3.27 -9.22
N LEU A 112 7.16 -4.03 -9.98
CA LEU A 112 7.03 -5.50 -10.04
C LEU A 112 7.32 -6.14 -8.68
N VAL A 113 8.41 -5.74 -8.01
CA VAL A 113 8.74 -6.27 -6.67
C VAL A 113 7.65 -5.93 -5.65
N ALA A 114 7.17 -4.67 -5.66
CA ALA A 114 6.10 -4.23 -4.77
C ALA A 114 4.77 -4.95 -5.07
N GLY A 115 4.44 -5.16 -6.34
CA GLY A 115 3.24 -5.91 -6.77
C GLY A 115 3.30 -7.39 -6.40
N ILE A 116 4.44 -8.06 -6.61
CA ILE A 116 4.64 -9.46 -6.20
C ILE A 116 4.47 -9.59 -4.69
N TRP A 117 5.04 -8.66 -3.91
CA TRP A 117 4.85 -8.62 -2.47
C TRP A 117 3.38 -8.48 -2.08
N LYS A 118 2.64 -7.56 -2.72
CA LYS A 118 1.22 -7.35 -2.43
C LYS A 118 0.41 -8.61 -2.69
N VAL A 119 0.54 -9.20 -3.88
CA VAL A 119 -0.18 -10.43 -4.28
C VAL A 119 0.17 -11.58 -3.31
N PHE A 120 1.45 -11.77 -3.01
CA PHE A 120 1.89 -12.80 -2.07
C PHE A 120 1.32 -12.57 -0.66
N GLY A 121 1.39 -11.34 -0.16
CA GLY A 121 0.91 -10.98 1.17
C GLY A 121 -0.59 -11.23 1.33
N TYR A 122 -1.40 -10.75 0.38
CA TYR A 122 -2.85 -10.95 0.42
C TYR A 122 -3.24 -12.42 0.23
N PHE A 123 -2.51 -13.18 -0.58
CA PHE A 123 -2.73 -14.63 -0.71
C PHE A 123 -2.51 -15.37 0.62
N ILE A 124 -1.43 -15.06 1.35
CA ILE A 124 -1.17 -15.65 2.66
C ILE A 124 -2.23 -15.20 3.68
N ALA A 125 -2.58 -13.92 3.70
CA ALA A 125 -3.60 -13.39 4.61
C ALA A 125 -4.99 -14.02 4.36
N GLY A 126 -5.43 -14.09 3.10
CA GLY A 126 -6.66 -14.78 2.71
C GLY A 126 -6.61 -16.28 3.04
N GLY A 127 -5.45 -16.91 2.84
CA GLY A 127 -5.21 -18.30 3.24
C GLY A 127 -5.41 -18.53 4.75
N ILE A 128 -4.93 -17.62 5.59
CA ILE A 128 -5.09 -17.66 7.05
C ILE A 128 -6.54 -17.38 7.48
N LEU A 129 -7.19 -16.38 6.87
CA LEU A 129 -8.52 -15.91 7.28
C LEU A 129 -9.67 -16.75 6.75
N SER A 130 -9.55 -17.29 5.53
CA SER A 130 -10.65 -17.91 4.79
C SER A 130 -10.27 -19.24 4.13
N GLY A 131 -9.01 -19.66 4.23
CA GLY A 131 -8.48 -20.88 3.62
C GLY A 131 -7.86 -20.65 2.25
N PHE A 132 -6.88 -21.49 1.89
CA PHE A 132 -6.09 -21.34 0.66
C PHE A 132 -6.86 -21.62 -0.64
N GLY A 133 -7.99 -22.35 -0.58
CA GLY A 133 -8.84 -22.59 -1.75
C GLY A 133 -9.48 -21.30 -2.28
N PRO A 134 -10.27 -20.57 -1.47
CA PRO A 134 -10.80 -19.26 -1.84
C PRO A 134 -9.72 -18.22 -2.18
N ALA A 135 -8.59 -18.22 -1.46
CA ALA A 135 -7.50 -17.27 -1.67
C ALA A 135 -6.87 -17.35 -3.08
N LEU A 136 -6.89 -18.52 -3.74
CA LEU A 136 -6.43 -18.65 -5.13
C LEU A 136 -7.27 -17.83 -6.12
N GLY A 137 -8.57 -17.66 -5.85
CA GLY A 137 -9.46 -16.84 -6.68
C GLY A 137 -9.18 -15.34 -6.54
N GLU A 138 -8.67 -14.91 -5.38
CA GLU A 138 -8.33 -13.52 -5.10
C GLU A 138 -7.04 -13.06 -5.81
N ILE A 139 -6.14 -13.99 -6.17
CA ILE A 139 -4.92 -13.67 -6.92
C ILE A 139 -5.24 -12.94 -8.23
N VAL A 140 -6.28 -13.36 -8.93
CA VAL A 140 -6.72 -12.74 -10.21
C VAL A 140 -7.38 -11.39 -9.99
N GLY A 141 -7.98 -11.17 -8.81
CA GLY A 141 -8.62 -9.91 -8.45
C GLY A 141 -7.66 -8.85 -7.90
N ASN A 142 -6.50 -9.27 -7.39
CA ASN A 142 -5.51 -8.43 -6.72
C ASN A 142 -4.24 -8.19 -7.57
N SER A 143 -4.27 -8.62 -8.84
CA SER A 143 -3.21 -8.48 -9.85
C SER A 143 -3.46 -7.31 -10.81
#